data_AF-A0A7Y7YPZ1-F1
#
_entry.id   AF-A0A7Y7YPZ1-F1
#
_cell.length_a   1.000
_cell.length_b   1.000
_cell.length_c   1.000
_cell.angle_alpha   90.00
_cell.angle_beta   90.00
_cell.angle_gamma   90.00
#
_symmetry.space_group_name_H-M   'P 1'
#
loop_
_entity.id
_entity.type
_entity.pdbx_description
1 polymer ?
#
loop_
_entity_poly.entity_id
_entity_poly.type
_entity_poly.pdbx_seq_one_letter_code
_entity_poly.pdbx_strand_id
1 'polypeptide(L)'
;MPFEWKDVITPVATLTAAWLGARLALINDIRKKALDLETERLERLAVECHCAVSNLHIYCLRLHKILHTLSKGYSRSITAVDLSRCLAESAIDTEAAQRFQNTLELHRPGDFEEWKRRVVPLLEHIHAVIPSPSLATADCTEELRRMYGRPDQIKIYNEKLAELAGKLPSYRQQMMARIAGDYRASLHSASPNIRVMTRRIWRAMQDFVR
;
A
#
# COMPACT_ATOMS: atom_id res chain seq x y z
N MET A 1 60.90 35.09 -21.08
CA MET A 1 60.25 34.80 -19.79
C MET A 1 60.16 33.29 -19.66
N PRO A 2 60.66 32.67 -18.58
CA PRO A 2 60.59 31.22 -18.44
C PRO A 2 59.13 30.83 -18.23
N PHE A 3 58.62 29.96 -19.10
CA PHE A 3 57.29 29.39 -18.99
C PHE A 3 57.29 28.43 -17.79
N GLU A 4 56.71 28.86 -16.66
CA GLU A 4 56.57 28.00 -15.50
C GLU A 4 55.37 27.06 -15.72
N TRP A 5 55.62 25.75 -15.81
CA TRP A 5 54.59 24.72 -15.95
C TRP A 5 53.46 24.83 -14.90
N LYS A 6 53.80 25.37 -13.72
CA LYS A 6 52.87 25.74 -12.64
C LYS A 6 51.73 26.64 -13.12
N ASP A 7 51.98 27.56 -14.05
CA ASP A 7 50.99 28.53 -14.52
C ASP A 7 49.93 27.89 -15.44
N VAL A 8 50.23 26.71 -16.01
CA VAL A 8 49.27 25.90 -16.78
C VAL A 8 48.58 24.86 -15.90
N ILE A 9 49.32 24.22 -14.99
CA ILE A 9 48.80 23.13 -14.16
C ILE A 9 47.77 23.63 -13.15
N THR A 10 47.99 24.80 -12.54
CA THR A 10 47.10 25.38 -11.53
C THR A 10 45.68 25.66 -12.06
N PRO A 11 45.48 26.34 -13.20
CA PRO A 11 44.14 26.56 -13.75
C PRO A 11 43.48 25.26 -14.24
N VAL A 12 44.24 24.32 -14.81
CA VAL A 12 43.73 23.00 -15.23
C VAL A 12 43.24 22.21 -14.02
N ALA A 13 44.04 22.15 -12.95
CA ALA A 13 43.67 21.48 -11.70
C ALA A 13 42.40 22.10 -11.08
N THR A 14 42.32 23.43 -11.07
CA THR A 14 41.16 24.17 -10.55
C THR A 14 39.89 23.91 -11.36
N LEU A 15 39.98 23.90 -12.69
CA LEU A 15 38.87 23.55 -13.59
C LEU A 15 38.41 22.10 -13.39
N THR A 16 39.35 21.14 -13.29
CA THR A 16 38.99 19.75 -13.00
C THR A 16 38.36 19.57 -11.63
N ALA A 17 38.84 20.29 -10.61
CA ALA A 17 38.27 20.26 -9.27
C ALA A 17 36.84 20.84 -9.25
N ALA A 18 36.63 21.99 -9.92
CA ALA A 18 35.31 22.60 -10.07
C ALA A 18 34.34 21.69 -10.84
N TRP A 19 34.80 21.06 -11.92
CA TRP A 19 34.00 20.12 -12.71
C TRP A 19 33.63 18.85 -11.92
N LEU A 20 34.59 18.27 -11.18
CA LEU A 20 34.34 17.13 -10.30
C LEU A 20 33.38 17.50 -9.17
N GLY A 21 33.55 18.67 -8.55
CA GLY A 21 32.64 19.20 -7.53
C GLY A 21 31.21 19.33 -8.07
N ALA A 22 31.05 19.94 -9.24
CA ALA A 22 29.75 20.07 -9.90
C ALA A 22 29.13 18.72 -10.26
N ARG A 23 29.93 17.77 -10.76
CA ARG A 23 29.46 16.42 -11.10
C ARG A 23 29.03 15.63 -9.86
N LEU A 24 29.78 15.71 -8.76
CA LEU A 24 29.43 15.07 -7.50
C LEU A 24 28.17 15.71 -6.88
N ALA A 25 28.05 17.04 -6.94
CA ALA A 25 26.86 17.75 -6.49
C ALA A 25 25.62 17.31 -7.30
N LEU A 26 25.74 17.20 -8.62
CA LEU A 26 24.65 16.76 -9.50
C LEU A 26 24.25 15.29 -9.25
N ILE A 27 25.21 14.39 -9.06
CA ILE A 27 24.92 12.98 -8.70
C ILE A 27 24.22 12.90 -7.34
N ASN A 28 24.69 13.67 -6.36
CA ASN A 28 24.05 13.73 -5.03
C ASN A 28 22.64 14.30 -5.11
N ASP A 29 22.40 15.33 -5.93
CA ASP A 29 21.08 15.94 -6.09
C ASP A 29 20.10 14.98 -6.79
N ILE A 30 20.54 14.30 -7.86
CA ILE A 30 19.74 13.24 -8.51
C ILE A 30 19.39 12.13 -7.51
N ARG A 31 20.38 11.67 -6.73
CA ARG A 31 20.17 10.63 -5.72
C ARG A 31 19.20 11.08 -4.64
N LYS A 32 19.33 12.32 -4.16
CA LYS A 32 18.43 12.88 -3.16
C LYS A 32 17.00 12.92 -3.69
N LYS A 33 16.79 13.44 -4.90
CA LYS A 33 15.47 13.48 -5.54
C LYS A 33 14.88 12.08 -5.76
N ALA A 34 15.70 11.10 -6.16
CA ALA A 34 15.25 9.72 -6.32
C ALA A 34 14.81 9.12 -4.97
N LEU A 35 15.55 9.39 -3.90
CA LEU A 35 15.22 8.94 -2.56
C LEU A 35 13.95 9.63 -2.05
N ASP A 36 13.82 10.94 -2.23
CA ASP A 36 12.62 11.71 -1.86
C ASP A 36 11.37 11.13 -2.54
N LEU A 37 11.42 10.86 -3.85
CA LEU A 37 10.34 10.23 -4.61
C LEU A 37 10.01 8.81 -4.11
N GLU A 38 11.03 8.01 -3.80
CA GLU A 38 10.84 6.66 -3.29
C GLU A 38 10.19 6.67 -1.89
N THR A 39 10.62 7.61 -1.03
CA THR A 39 10.02 7.78 0.30
C THR A 39 8.57 8.25 0.22
N GLU A 40 8.24 9.24 -0.62
CA GLU A 40 6.87 9.71 -0.81
C GLU A 40 5.96 8.58 -1.29
N ARG A 41 6.46 7.74 -2.21
CA ARG A 41 5.71 6.58 -2.71
C ARG A 41 5.45 5.54 -1.63
N LEU A 42 6.44 5.24 -0.78
CA LEU A 42 6.29 4.29 0.33
C LEU A 42 5.35 4.82 1.42
N GLU A 43 5.41 6.12 1.71
CA GLU A 43 4.48 6.78 2.63
C GLU A 43 3.04 6.72 2.10
N ARG A 44 2.83 7.05 0.82
CA ARG A 44 1.53 6.94 0.17
C ARG A 44 0.99 5.50 0.22
N LEU A 45 1.83 4.52 -0.09
CA LEU A 45 1.48 3.10 -0.01
C LEU A 45 1.09 2.69 1.42
N ALA A 46 1.78 3.20 2.44
CA ALA A 46 1.45 2.93 3.83
C ALA A 46 0.08 3.51 4.21
N VAL A 47 -0.21 4.75 3.79
CA VAL A 47 -1.52 5.37 4.03
C VAL A 47 -2.62 4.60 3.31
N GLU A 48 -2.44 4.27 2.03
CA GLU A 48 -3.41 3.49 1.24
C GLU A 48 -3.69 2.12 1.87
N CYS A 49 -2.64 1.39 2.28
CA CYS A 49 -2.80 0.12 2.97
C CYS A 49 -3.57 0.26 4.29
N HIS A 50 -3.22 1.28 5.10
CA HIS A 50 -3.90 1.53 6.35
C HIS A 50 -5.39 1.84 6.12
N CYS A 51 -5.70 2.75 5.20
CA CYS A 51 -7.07 3.12 4.85
C CYS A 51 -7.86 1.92 4.34
N ALA A 52 -7.35 1.21 3.33
CA ALA A 52 -8.05 0.08 2.71
C ALA A 52 -8.33 -1.05 3.70
N VAL A 53 -7.31 -1.53 4.41
CA VAL A 53 -7.45 -2.69 5.32
C VAL A 53 -8.27 -2.31 6.56
N SER A 54 -8.09 -1.11 7.11
CA SER A 54 -8.82 -0.70 8.32
C SER A 54 -10.29 -0.43 8.00
N ASN A 55 -10.59 0.21 6.87
CA ASN A 55 -11.96 0.42 6.42
C ASN A 55 -12.70 -0.90 6.25
N LEU A 56 -12.10 -1.84 5.52
CA LEU A 56 -12.68 -3.16 5.30
C LEU A 56 -12.83 -3.95 6.61
N HIS A 57 -11.88 -3.85 7.54
CA HIS A 57 -12.02 -4.45 8.87
C HIS A 57 -13.17 -3.84 9.69
N ILE A 58 -13.27 -2.51 9.75
CA ILE A 58 -14.34 -1.78 10.44
C ILE A 58 -15.69 -2.14 9.85
N TYR A 59 -15.78 -2.22 8.53
CA TYR A 59 -17.00 -2.64 7.86
C TYR A 59 -17.42 -4.06 8.26
N CYS A 60 -16.49 -5.02 8.28
CA CYS A 60 -16.79 -6.38 8.71
C CYS A 60 -17.29 -6.43 10.16
N LEU A 61 -16.70 -5.65 11.07
CA LEU A 61 -17.15 -5.54 12.46
C LEU A 61 -18.57 -4.94 12.56
N ARG A 62 -18.88 -3.92 11.76
CA ARG A 62 -20.22 -3.33 11.69
C ARG A 62 -21.24 -4.34 11.16
N LEU A 63 -20.93 -5.01 10.03
CA LEU A 63 -21.78 -6.05 9.46
C LEU A 63 -22.04 -7.17 10.47
N HIS A 64 -21.01 -7.62 11.17
CA HIS A 64 -21.13 -8.62 12.23
C HIS A 64 -22.11 -8.18 13.33
N LYS A 65 -21.95 -6.94 13.81
CA LYS A 65 -22.82 -6.36 14.84
C LYS A 65 -24.26 -6.20 14.35
N ILE A 66 -24.46 -5.73 13.12
CA ILE A 66 -25.79 -5.57 12.50
C ILE A 66 -26.50 -6.92 12.43
N LEU A 67 -25.84 -7.96 11.90
CA LEU A 67 -26.39 -9.31 11.79
C LEU A 67 -26.72 -9.91 13.16
N HIS A 68 -25.85 -9.74 14.15
CA HIS A 68 -26.10 -10.19 15.52
C HIS A 68 -27.30 -9.46 16.16
N THR A 69 -27.41 -8.16 15.92
CA THR A 69 -28.46 -7.31 16.51
C THR A 69 -29.83 -7.59 15.88
N LEU A 70 -29.90 -7.61 14.56
CA LEU A 70 -31.13 -7.86 13.81
C LEU A 70 -31.68 -9.27 14.08
N SER A 71 -30.81 -10.27 14.25
CA SER A 71 -31.22 -11.63 14.58
C SER A 71 -31.52 -11.86 16.07
N LYS A 72 -31.41 -10.81 16.92
CA LYS A 72 -31.48 -10.91 18.38
C LYS A 72 -30.61 -12.03 18.94
N GLY A 73 -29.32 -12.01 18.60
CA GLY A 73 -28.38 -13.05 19.00
C GLY A 73 -28.68 -14.40 18.33
N TYR A 74 -29.04 -14.38 17.05
CA TYR A 74 -29.34 -15.59 16.26
C TYR A 74 -30.56 -16.38 16.75
N SER A 75 -31.54 -15.70 17.34
CA SER A 75 -32.82 -16.31 17.76
C SER A 75 -33.96 -16.03 16.78
N ARG A 76 -33.79 -15.07 15.86
CA ARG A 76 -34.82 -14.65 14.90
C ARG A 76 -34.28 -14.58 13.48
N SER A 77 -35.17 -14.85 12.53
CA SER A 77 -34.89 -14.62 11.11
C SER A 77 -34.80 -13.12 10.83
N ILE A 78 -33.96 -12.76 9.87
CA ILE A 78 -33.79 -11.38 9.41
C ILE A 78 -34.33 -11.30 7.98
N THR A 79 -35.10 -10.23 7.68
CA THR A 79 -35.51 -9.94 6.30
C THR A 79 -34.39 -9.26 5.53
N ALA A 80 -34.29 -9.51 4.23
CA ALA A 80 -33.32 -8.79 3.39
C ALA A 80 -33.56 -7.26 3.40
N VAL A 81 -34.80 -6.81 3.59
CA VAL A 81 -35.13 -5.38 3.68
C VAL A 81 -34.57 -4.72 4.94
N ASP A 82 -34.68 -5.35 6.11
CA ASP A 82 -34.11 -4.80 7.35
C ASP A 82 -32.57 -4.77 7.26
N LEU A 83 -31.97 -5.79 6.65
CA LEU A 83 -30.54 -5.86 6.40
C LEU A 83 -30.08 -4.73 5.45
N SER A 84 -30.71 -4.57 4.29
CA SER A 84 -30.36 -3.54 3.31
C SER A 84 -30.50 -2.12 3.88
N ARG A 85 -31.52 -1.87 4.71
CA ARG A 85 -31.71 -0.58 5.38
C ARG A 85 -30.55 -0.25 6.32
N CYS A 86 -30.13 -1.19 7.16
CA CYS A 86 -29.01 -1.00 8.07
C CYS A 86 -27.65 -0.90 7.33
N LEU A 87 -27.53 -1.52 6.16
CA LEU A 87 -26.31 -1.47 5.35
C LEU A 87 -26.18 -0.20 4.52
N ALA A 88 -27.28 0.45 4.13
CA ALA A 88 -27.26 1.75 3.45
C ALA A 88 -26.53 2.83 4.28
N GLU A 89 -26.64 2.75 5.61
CA GLU A 89 -25.95 3.65 6.55
C GLU A 89 -24.47 3.27 6.77
N SER A 90 -24.03 2.11 6.29
CA SER A 90 -22.73 1.53 6.54
C SER A 90 -21.94 1.30 5.23
N ALA A 91 -21.84 2.30 4.37
CA ALA A 91 -21.12 2.15 3.10
C ALA A 91 -19.64 1.78 3.30
N ILE A 92 -19.15 0.79 2.54
CA ILE A 92 -17.72 0.53 2.38
C ILE A 92 -17.17 1.62 1.47
N ASP A 93 -16.11 2.30 1.88
CA ASP A 93 -15.30 3.09 0.93
C ASP A 93 -14.51 2.14 0.01
N THR A 94 -15.15 1.78 -1.10
CA THR A 94 -14.59 0.91 -2.14
C THR A 94 -13.49 1.59 -2.94
N GLU A 95 -13.44 2.92 -2.97
CA GLU A 95 -12.41 3.66 -3.69
C GLU A 95 -11.04 3.50 -3.04
N ALA A 96 -10.96 3.57 -1.71
CA ALA A 96 -9.72 3.34 -0.98
C ALA A 96 -9.17 1.93 -1.22
N ALA A 97 -10.05 0.93 -1.24
CA ALA A 97 -9.67 -0.45 -1.53
C ALA A 97 -9.19 -0.62 -2.99
N GLN A 98 -9.90 -0.01 -3.95
CA GLN A 98 -9.54 -0.08 -5.37
C GLN A 98 -8.20 0.61 -5.66
N ARG A 99 -7.98 1.80 -5.09
CA ARG A 99 -6.71 2.53 -5.25
C ARG A 99 -5.55 1.70 -4.74
N PHE A 100 -5.68 1.15 -3.53
CA PHE A 100 -4.64 0.31 -2.95
C PHE A 100 -4.38 -0.95 -3.79
N GLN A 101 -5.43 -1.60 -4.28
CA GLN A 101 -5.31 -2.77 -5.14
C GLN A 101 -4.53 -2.44 -6.43
N ASN A 102 -4.88 -1.36 -7.11
CA ASN A 102 -4.19 -0.90 -8.31
C ASN A 102 -2.71 -0.58 -8.02
N THR A 103 -2.43 0.06 -6.89
CA THR A 103 -1.06 0.33 -6.45
C THR A 103 -0.27 -0.96 -6.25
N LEU A 104 -0.83 -1.98 -5.59
CA LEU A 104 -0.16 -3.27 -5.41
C LEU A 104 0.08 -3.99 -6.73
N GLU A 105 -0.89 -4.01 -7.62
CA GLU A 105 -0.81 -4.67 -8.92
C GLU A 105 0.35 -4.12 -9.77
N LEU A 106 0.49 -2.79 -9.83
CA LEU A 106 1.51 -2.13 -10.65
C LEU A 106 2.91 -2.17 -10.05
N HIS A 107 3.01 -2.22 -8.73
CA HIS A 107 4.26 -1.91 -8.03
C HIS A 107 4.80 -3.02 -7.15
N ARG A 108 3.95 -3.93 -6.69
CA ARG A 108 4.28 -4.99 -5.73
C ARG A 108 3.48 -6.27 -6.03
N PRO A 109 3.73 -6.93 -7.18
CA PRO A 109 2.92 -8.05 -7.63
C PRO A 109 2.89 -9.24 -6.64
N GLY A 110 3.98 -9.44 -5.87
CA GLY A 110 4.01 -10.45 -4.82
C GLY A 110 3.02 -10.15 -3.67
N ASP A 111 2.94 -8.89 -3.24
CA ASP A 111 1.99 -8.45 -2.22
C ASP A 111 0.55 -8.39 -2.77
N PHE A 112 0.38 -8.16 -4.08
CA PHE A 112 -0.92 -8.24 -4.74
C PHE A 112 -1.51 -9.65 -4.73
N GLU A 113 -0.69 -10.68 -4.95
CA GLU A 113 -1.16 -12.07 -4.84
C GLU A 113 -1.58 -12.43 -3.41
N GLU A 114 -0.87 -11.92 -2.40
CA GLU A 114 -1.27 -12.08 -1.01
C GLU A 114 -2.57 -11.32 -0.70
N TRP A 115 -2.71 -10.09 -1.21
CA TRP A 115 -3.93 -9.30 -1.14
C TRP A 115 -5.12 -10.08 -1.70
N LYS A 116 -5.01 -10.63 -2.91
CA LYS A 116 -6.07 -11.44 -3.51
C LYS A 116 -6.46 -12.62 -2.63
N ARG A 117 -5.48 -13.40 -2.18
CA ARG A 117 -5.72 -14.60 -1.35
C ARG A 117 -6.44 -14.30 -0.04
N ARG A 118 -6.21 -13.12 0.55
CA ARG A 118 -6.81 -12.74 1.83
C ARG A 118 -8.11 -11.95 1.70
N VAL A 119 -8.20 -11.06 0.71
CA VAL A 119 -9.32 -10.11 0.57
C VAL A 119 -10.41 -10.65 -0.34
N VAL A 120 -10.09 -11.38 -1.41
CA VAL A 120 -11.11 -11.93 -2.33
C VAL A 120 -12.08 -12.87 -1.61
N PRO A 121 -11.64 -13.88 -0.81
CA PRO A 121 -12.58 -14.75 -0.11
C PRO A 121 -13.47 -14.01 0.88
N LEU A 122 -12.98 -12.92 1.47
CA LEU A 122 -13.76 -12.07 2.37
C LEU A 122 -14.80 -11.26 1.59
N LEU A 123 -14.43 -10.66 0.47
CA LEU A 123 -15.36 -9.91 -0.38
C LEU A 123 -16.44 -10.82 -0.95
N GLU A 124 -16.08 -12.01 -1.44
CA GLU A 124 -17.04 -13.03 -1.89
C GLU A 124 -18.01 -13.43 -0.78
N HIS A 125 -17.50 -13.63 0.45
CA HIS A 125 -18.34 -13.91 1.60
C HIS A 125 -19.28 -12.74 1.90
N ILE A 126 -18.79 -11.49 1.90
CA ILE A 126 -19.62 -10.28 2.08
C ILE A 126 -20.73 -10.20 1.01
N HIS A 127 -20.40 -10.43 -0.26
CA HIS A 127 -21.34 -10.38 -1.37
C HIS A 127 -22.39 -11.52 -1.35
N ALA A 128 -22.10 -12.64 -0.68
CA ALA A 128 -23.05 -13.75 -0.59
C ALA A 128 -24.30 -13.42 0.27
N VAL A 129 -24.20 -12.47 1.20
CA VAL A 129 -25.31 -12.07 2.08
C VAL A 129 -25.92 -10.71 1.72
N ILE A 130 -25.19 -9.88 0.98
CA ILE A 130 -25.69 -8.58 0.51
C ILE A 130 -26.25 -8.78 -0.89
N PRO A 131 -27.59 -8.81 -1.09
CA PRO A 131 -28.13 -8.63 -2.43
C PRO A 131 -27.57 -7.31 -2.95
N SER A 132 -26.82 -7.38 -4.05
CA SER A 132 -26.17 -6.21 -4.64
C SER A 132 -27.15 -5.03 -4.67
N PRO A 133 -26.78 -3.83 -4.18
CA PRO A 133 -27.68 -2.68 -4.14
C PRO A 133 -28.24 -2.30 -5.52
N SER A 134 -27.65 -2.81 -6.61
CA SER A 134 -28.18 -2.73 -7.98
C SER A 134 -29.51 -3.47 -8.20
N LEU A 135 -29.94 -4.33 -7.27
CA LEU A 135 -31.23 -5.04 -7.29
C LEU A 135 -32.28 -4.37 -6.40
N ALA A 136 -31.98 -3.24 -5.75
CA ALA A 136 -32.91 -2.50 -4.91
C ALA A 136 -33.58 -1.34 -5.69
N THR A 137 -34.14 -1.63 -6.87
CA THR A 137 -35.18 -0.76 -7.45
C THR A 137 -36.48 -0.90 -6.63
N ALA A 138 -37.31 0.15 -6.61
CA ALA A 138 -38.53 0.19 -5.79
C ALA A 138 -39.43 -1.05 -5.94
N ASP A 139 -39.43 -1.69 -7.13
CA ASP A 139 -40.18 -2.92 -7.43
C ASP A 139 -39.66 -4.20 -6.73
N CYS A 140 -38.38 -4.26 -6.36
CA CYS A 140 -37.78 -5.46 -5.74
C CYS A 140 -37.93 -5.51 -4.21
N THR A 141 -38.52 -4.48 -3.60
CA THR A 141 -38.70 -4.43 -2.14
C THR A 141 -39.65 -5.51 -1.62
N GLU A 142 -40.68 -5.90 -2.37
CA GLU A 142 -41.58 -7.01 -2.02
C GLU A 142 -40.93 -8.39 -2.16
N GLU A 143 -40.03 -8.56 -3.12
CA GLU A 143 -39.26 -9.80 -3.31
C GLU A 143 -38.20 -9.96 -2.23
N LEU A 144 -37.53 -8.87 -1.85
CA LEU A 144 -36.60 -8.81 -0.72
C LEU A 144 -37.31 -9.07 0.64
N ARG A 145 -38.59 -8.70 0.79
CA ARG A 145 -39.39 -9.02 1.99
C ARG A 145 -39.63 -10.53 2.14
N ARG A 146 -39.67 -11.27 1.04
CA ARG A 146 -39.89 -12.73 1.02
C ARG A 146 -38.60 -13.52 1.26
N MET A 147 -37.43 -12.89 1.16
CA MET A 147 -36.14 -13.50 1.48
C MET A 147 -35.82 -13.32 2.97
N TYR A 148 -35.72 -14.45 3.67
CA TYR A 148 -35.38 -14.50 5.08
C TYR A 148 -34.09 -15.29 5.29
N GLY A 149 -33.15 -14.71 6.04
CA GLY A 149 -32.02 -15.46 6.58
C GLY A 149 -32.49 -16.28 7.78
N ARG A 150 -32.23 -17.60 7.78
CA ARG A 150 -32.49 -18.42 8.98
C ARG A 150 -31.45 -18.11 10.06
N PRO A 151 -31.82 -18.13 11.34
CA PRO A 151 -30.91 -17.77 12.42
C PRO A 151 -29.61 -18.60 12.42
N ASP A 152 -29.71 -19.91 12.16
CA ASP A 152 -28.53 -20.81 12.09
C ASP A 152 -27.59 -20.45 10.94
N GLN A 153 -28.14 -20.08 9.78
CA GLN A 153 -27.36 -19.66 8.61
C GLN A 153 -26.64 -18.34 8.89
N ILE A 154 -27.32 -17.40 9.57
CA ILE A 154 -26.75 -16.11 9.94
C ILE A 154 -25.62 -16.30 10.95
N LYS A 155 -25.78 -17.22 11.90
CA LYS A 155 -24.73 -17.56 12.88
C LYS A 155 -23.48 -18.11 12.18
N ILE A 156 -23.63 -19.14 11.35
CA ILE A 156 -22.51 -19.73 10.58
C ILE A 156 -21.82 -18.67 9.71
N TYR A 157 -22.62 -17.82 9.06
CA TYR A 157 -22.11 -16.72 8.27
C TYR A 157 -21.30 -15.72 9.11
N ASN A 158 -21.81 -15.32 10.28
CA ASN A 158 -21.14 -14.36 11.15
C ASN A 158 -19.86 -14.92 11.79
N GLU A 159 -19.83 -16.21 12.09
CA GLU A 159 -18.64 -16.92 12.57
C GLU A 159 -17.55 -16.92 11.49
N LYS A 160 -17.90 -17.27 10.25
CA LYS A 160 -16.96 -17.24 9.12
C LYS A 160 -16.51 -15.82 8.77
N LEU A 161 -17.41 -14.83 8.85
CA LEU A 161 -17.07 -13.42 8.68
C LEU A 161 -16.05 -12.97 9.73
N ALA A 162 -16.26 -13.33 11.01
CA ALA A 162 -15.34 -13.01 12.09
C ALA A 162 -13.98 -13.70 11.92
N GLU A 163 -13.95 -14.95 11.46
CA GLU A 163 -12.71 -15.67 11.18
C GLU A 163 -11.89 -15.01 10.06
N LEU A 164 -12.54 -14.64 8.94
CA LEU A 164 -11.88 -13.98 7.81
C LEU A 164 -11.44 -12.56 8.19
N ALA A 165 -12.31 -11.78 8.83
CA ALA A 165 -12.03 -10.41 9.22
C ALA A 165 -10.99 -10.30 10.36
N GLY A 166 -10.91 -11.31 11.23
CA GLY A 166 -9.94 -11.39 12.32
C GLY A 166 -8.49 -11.47 11.83
N LYS A 167 -8.25 -11.89 10.59
CA LYS A 167 -6.92 -11.98 9.98
C LYS A 167 -6.41 -10.63 9.43
N LEU A 168 -7.31 -9.64 9.26
CA LEU A 168 -7.00 -8.35 8.64
C LEU A 168 -6.05 -7.46 9.47
N PRO A 169 -6.19 -7.33 10.81
CA PRO A 169 -5.27 -6.51 11.60
C PRO A 169 -3.83 -7.03 11.54
N SER A 170 -3.65 -8.35 11.62
CA SER A 170 -2.32 -8.98 11.50
C SER A 170 -1.75 -8.79 10.09
N TYR A 171 -2.57 -8.94 9.06
CA TYR A 171 -2.16 -8.66 7.69
C TYR A 171 -1.70 -7.21 7.49
N ARG A 172 -2.46 -6.24 8.03
CA ARG A 172 -2.08 -4.82 8.03
C ARG A 172 -0.72 -4.60 8.68
N GLN A 173 -0.49 -5.19 9.86
CA GLN A 173 0.79 -5.08 10.56
C GLN A 173 1.94 -5.68 9.74
N GLN A 174 1.72 -6.84 9.10
CA GLN A 174 2.72 -7.49 8.24
C GLN A 174 3.08 -6.60 7.04
N MET A 175 2.09 -6.02 6.35
CA MET A 175 2.34 -5.08 5.25
C MET A 175 3.07 -3.82 5.70
N MET A 176 2.63 -3.20 6.81
CA MET A 176 3.32 -2.04 7.38
C MET A 176 4.79 -2.34 7.71
N ALA A 177 5.06 -3.52 8.28
CA ALA A 177 6.41 -3.94 8.60
C ALA A 177 7.28 -4.12 7.34
N ARG A 178 6.72 -4.70 6.26
CA ARG A 178 7.41 -4.80 4.95
C ARG A 178 7.72 -3.43 4.37
N ILE A 179 6.73 -2.53 4.32
CA ILE A 179 6.92 -1.16 3.82
C ILE A 179 7.98 -0.41 4.64
N ALA A 180 7.96 -0.54 5.97
CA ALA A 180 8.98 0.04 6.84
C ALA A 180 10.36 -0.58 6.62
N GLY A 181 10.42 -1.88 6.29
CA GLY A 181 11.65 -2.57 5.89
C GLY A 181 12.22 -1.99 4.59
N ASP A 182 11.39 -1.79 3.58
CA ASP A 182 11.78 -1.20 2.30
C ASP A 182 12.26 0.24 2.47
N TYR A 183 11.58 1.02 3.32
CA TYR A 183 12.00 2.38 3.68
C TYR A 183 13.38 2.40 4.35
N ARG A 184 13.66 1.45 5.25
CA ARG A 184 15.00 1.33 5.85
C ARG A 184 16.04 0.92 4.81
N ALA A 185 15.69 0.03 3.89
CA ALA A 185 16.60 -0.43 2.83
C ALA A 185 16.96 0.71 1.86
N SER A 186 16.00 1.58 1.49
CA SER A 186 16.25 2.72 0.60
C SER A 186 17.20 3.74 1.22
N LEU A 187 17.07 3.99 2.53
CA LEU A 187 18.00 4.84 3.31
C LEU A 187 19.45 4.29 3.35
N HIS A 188 19.62 2.97 3.27
CA HIS A 188 20.93 2.30 3.35
C HIS A 188 21.48 1.86 1.99
N SER A 189 20.81 2.21 0.88
CA SER A 189 21.32 1.92 -0.47
C SER A 189 22.77 2.39 -0.59
N ALA A 190 23.65 1.50 -1.07
CA ALA A 190 25.10 1.63 -0.94
C ALA A 190 25.60 3.07 -1.14
N SER A 191 26.43 3.56 -0.22
CA SER A 191 27.15 4.81 -0.42
C SER A 191 27.79 4.76 -1.82
N PRO A 192 27.73 5.85 -2.62
CA PRO A 192 28.53 5.88 -3.83
C PRO A 192 29.93 5.65 -3.30
N ASN A 193 30.60 4.62 -3.82
CA ASN A 193 31.87 4.19 -3.28
C ASN A 193 32.86 5.32 -3.61
N ILE A 194 32.88 6.38 -2.79
CA ILE A 194 33.68 7.59 -2.95
C ILE A 194 35.14 7.14 -3.08
N ARG A 195 35.50 6.05 -2.38
CA ARG A 195 36.76 5.31 -2.52
C ARG A 195 37.04 4.77 -3.93
N VAL A 196 36.04 4.31 -4.68
CA VAL A 196 36.21 3.84 -6.07
C VAL A 196 36.33 5.02 -7.03
N MET A 197 35.58 6.10 -6.82
CA MET A 197 35.75 7.33 -7.60
C MET A 197 37.10 7.99 -7.34
N THR A 198 37.51 8.15 -6.07
CA THR A 198 38.82 8.70 -5.71
C THR A 198 39.96 7.79 -6.17
N ARG A 199 39.81 6.46 -6.13
CA ARG A 199 40.80 5.53 -6.72
C ARG A 199 40.90 5.66 -8.23
N ARG A 200 39.80 5.86 -8.96
CA ARG A 200 39.84 6.06 -10.42
C ARG A 200 40.52 7.38 -10.79
N ILE A 201 40.22 8.45 -10.05
CA ILE A 201 40.85 9.77 -10.25
C ILE A 201 42.34 9.70 -9.90
N TRP A 202 42.70 9.03 -8.80
CA TRP A 202 44.10 8.82 -8.41
C TRP A 202 44.90 8.09 -9.49
N ARG A 203 44.36 7.01 -10.07
CA ARG A 203 45.01 6.30 -11.17
C ARG A 203 45.17 7.18 -12.42
N ALA A 204 44.13 7.92 -12.79
CA ALA A 204 44.19 8.83 -13.92
C ALA A 204 45.22 9.96 -13.72
N MET A 205 45.41 10.44 -12.49
CA MET A 205 46.48 11.40 -12.17
C MET A 205 47.88 10.76 -12.21
N GLN A 206 48.04 9.51 -11.76
CA GLN A 206 49.31 8.79 -11.87
C GLN A 206 49.74 8.55 -13.31
N ASP A 207 48.78 8.26 -14.20
CA ASP A 207 49.04 8.05 -15.63
C ASP A 207 49.37 9.37 -16.36
N PHE A 208 48.99 10.53 -15.80
CA PHE A 208 49.29 11.85 -16.38
C PHE A 208 50.65 12.42 -15.94
N VAL A 209 51.20 11.94 -14.82
CA VAL A 209 52.49 12.39 -14.25
C VAL A 209 53.66 11.51 -14.74
N ARG A 210 53.37 10.37 -15.40
CA ARG A 210 54.35 9.57 -16.14
C ARG A 210 54.51 10.07 -17.56
#